data_AF-A0A1I2HHV1-F1
#
_entry.id   AF-A0A1I2HHV1-F1
#
_cell.length_a   1.000
_cell.length_b   1.000
_cell.length_c   1.000
_cell.angle_alpha   90.00
_cell.angle_beta   90.00
_cell.angle_gamma   90.00
#
_symmetry.space_group_name_H-M   'P 1'
#
loop_
_entity.id
_entity.type
_entity.pdbx_description
1 polymer ?
#
loop_
_entity_poly.entity_id
_entity_poly.type
_entity_poly.pdbx_seq_one_letter_code
_entity_poly.pdbx_strand_id
1 'polypeptide(L)'
;MHINGPVNISRNERLETCHEIASRLNEVHGEKIVAIGVYGSVSRGTDGPFSDIEMFCVLSESSEPVDFSYEWSAGPWKAEVGICREDVLLKTASTVEGSCPITSKGRFPVFN
;
A
#
# COMPACT_ATOMS: atom_id res chain seq x y z
N MET A 1 8.31 17.16 22.12
CA MET A 1 7.55 16.05 22.73
C MET A 1 7.69 14.85 21.81
N HIS A 2 8.14 13.70 22.33
CA HIS A 2 8.07 12.44 21.59
C HIS A 2 6.59 12.00 21.59
N ILE A 3 5.91 12.13 20.46
CA ILE A 3 4.56 11.56 20.29
C ILE A 3 4.76 10.10 19.92
N ASN A 4 4.45 9.19 20.84
CA ASN A 4 4.37 7.77 20.56
C ASN A 4 2.95 7.48 20.00
N GLY A 5 2.86 7.09 18.72
CA GLY A 5 1.59 6.76 18.06
C GLY A 5 1.10 5.33 18.35
N PRO A 6 0.04 4.86 17.64
CA PRO A 6 -0.75 5.59 16.66
C PRO A 6 -1.65 6.66 17.30
N VAL A 7 -1.81 7.80 16.64
CA VAL A 7 -2.71 8.88 17.07
C VAL A 7 -3.97 8.93 16.21
N ASN A 8 -4.97 9.70 16.63
CA ASN A 8 -6.14 9.95 15.81
C ASN A 8 -5.74 10.80 14.59
N ILE A 9 -5.94 10.25 13.39
CA ILE A 9 -5.68 10.92 12.12
C ILE A 9 -6.97 10.93 11.30
N SER A 10 -7.25 12.04 10.63
CA SER A 10 -8.38 12.14 9.73
C SER A 10 -8.14 11.37 8.43
N ARG A 11 -9.22 11.01 7.74
CA ARG A 11 -9.12 10.38 6.42
C ARG A 11 -8.29 11.22 5.44
N ASN A 12 -8.49 12.54 5.42
CA ASN A 12 -7.81 13.43 4.48
C ASN A 12 -6.30 13.43 4.72
N GLU A 13 -5.86 13.50 5.98
CA GLU A 13 -4.44 13.40 6.34
C GLU A 13 -3.83 12.04 5.94
N ARG A 14 -4.59 10.93 6.07
CA ARG A 14 -4.14 9.63 5.55
C ARG A 14 -3.98 9.64 4.04
N LEU A 15 -4.93 10.22 3.30
CA LEU A 15 -4.87 10.31 1.84
C LEU A 15 -3.74 11.22 1.37
N GLU A 16 -3.49 12.34 2.05
CA GLU A 16 -2.32 13.20 1.81
C GLU A 16 -1.01 12.41 2.00
N THR A 17 -0.90 11.63 3.08
CA THR A 17 0.25 10.74 3.30
C THR A 17 0.37 9.68 2.18
N CYS A 18 -0.74 9.12 1.69
CA CYS A 18 -0.72 8.20 0.56
C CYS A 18 -0.19 8.87 -0.72
N HIS A 19 -0.57 10.12 -0.97
CA HIS A 19 -0.07 10.90 -2.11
C HIS A 19 1.43 11.19 -2.00
N GLU A 20 1.92 11.53 -0.80
CA GLU A 20 3.36 11.73 -0.57
C GLU A 20 4.16 10.45 -0.82
N ILE A 21 3.67 9.30 -0.32
CA ILE A 21 4.29 8.00 -0.58
C ILE A 21 4.28 7.68 -2.07
N ALA A 22 3.15 7.92 -2.77
CA ALA A 22 3.04 7.70 -4.20
C ALA A 22 4.00 8.59 -5.01
N SER A 23 4.17 9.86 -4.61
CA SER A 23 5.17 10.76 -5.22
C SER A 23 6.59 10.22 -5.04
N ARG A 24 6.91 9.73 -3.83
CA ARG A 24 8.23 9.16 -3.56
C ARG A 24 8.49 7.87 -4.36
N LEU A 25 7.48 7.02 -4.51
CA LEU A 25 7.58 5.82 -5.36
C LEU A 25 7.85 6.21 -6.82
N ASN A 26 7.14 7.22 -7.35
CA ASN A 26 7.38 7.74 -8.70
C ASN A 26 8.82 8.24 -8.89
N GLU A 27 9.40 8.93 -7.90
CA GLU A 27 10.80 9.37 -7.97
C GLU A 27 11.80 8.20 -8.01
N VAL A 28 11.51 7.11 -7.30
CA VAL A 28 12.43 5.96 -7.15
C VAL A 28 12.31 4.97 -8.31
N HIS A 29 11.09 4.69 -8.77
CA HIS A 29 10.83 3.64 -9.76
C HIS A 29 10.47 4.19 -11.16
N GLY A 30 9.97 5.42 -11.24
CA GLY A 30 9.70 6.13 -12.49
C GLY A 30 8.82 5.33 -13.46
N GLU A 31 9.27 5.24 -14.72
CA GLU A 31 8.56 4.58 -15.82
C GLU A 31 8.34 3.06 -15.63
N LYS A 32 8.96 2.45 -14.61
CA LYS A 32 8.73 1.04 -14.28
C LYS A 32 7.40 0.82 -13.56
N ILE A 33 6.76 1.87 -13.04
CA ILE A 33 5.50 1.75 -12.33
C ILE A 33 4.37 1.52 -13.32
N VAL A 34 3.63 0.43 -13.12
CA VAL A 34 2.37 0.15 -13.82
C VAL A 34 1.20 0.79 -13.08
N ALA A 35 1.18 0.65 -11.75
CA ALA A 35 0.13 1.19 -10.90
C ALA A 35 0.59 1.35 -9.45
N ILE A 36 0.03 2.35 -8.76
CA ILE A 36 0.09 2.47 -7.30
C ILE A 36 -1.34 2.46 -6.78
N GLY A 37 -1.62 1.64 -5.76
CA GLY A 37 -2.95 1.53 -5.19
C GLY A 37 -2.95 1.50 -3.67
N VAL A 38 -3.94 2.13 -3.05
CA VAL A 38 -4.22 1.95 -1.60
C VAL A 38 -5.16 0.76 -1.43
N TYR A 39 -5.02 -0.04 -0.38
CA TYR A 39 -6.01 -1.06 -0.04
C TYR A 39 -6.52 -0.85 1.38
N GLY A 40 -7.06 -1.91 2.00
CA GLY A 40 -7.41 -1.80 3.41
C GLY A 40 -8.59 -0.89 3.70
N SER A 41 -8.64 -0.42 4.96
CA SER A 41 -9.75 0.42 5.44
C SER A 41 -9.82 1.79 4.76
N VAL A 42 -8.66 2.39 4.43
CA VAL A 42 -8.54 3.69 3.74
C VAL A 42 -9.21 3.64 2.37
N SER A 43 -8.91 2.60 1.57
CA SER A 43 -9.51 2.42 0.23
C SER A 43 -11.03 2.29 0.23
N ARG A 44 -11.58 1.57 1.21
CA ARG A 44 -13.03 1.34 1.36
C ARG A 44 -13.75 2.51 2.01
N GLY A 45 -12.96 3.42 2.56
CA GLY A 45 -13.43 4.53 3.33
C GLY A 45 -14.11 4.19 4.64
N THR A 46 -13.66 3.10 5.25
CA THR A 46 -14.07 2.64 6.57
C THR A 46 -12.90 2.75 7.54
N ASP A 47 -11.94 3.63 7.28
CA ASP A 47 -10.80 3.90 8.14
C ASP A 47 -11.26 4.55 9.46
N GLY A 48 -10.89 3.94 10.57
CA GLY A 48 -11.16 4.44 11.90
C GLY A 48 -10.07 5.42 12.35
N PRO A 49 -10.21 6.00 13.55
CA PRO A 49 -9.27 6.98 14.08
C PRO A 49 -7.79 6.53 14.09
N PHE A 50 -7.53 5.22 14.23
CA PHE A 50 -6.20 4.65 14.36
C PHE A 50 -5.84 3.66 13.24
N SER A 51 -6.60 3.67 12.14
CA SER A 51 -6.27 2.85 10.96
C SER A 51 -4.91 3.25 10.40
N ASP A 52 -4.12 2.25 10.02
CA ASP A 52 -2.86 2.40 9.31
C ASP A 52 -3.06 2.60 7.80
N ILE A 53 -1.96 2.83 7.09
CA ILE A 53 -1.93 3.01 5.64
C ILE A 53 -1.39 1.74 5.00
N GLU A 54 -2.10 1.24 4.01
CA GLU A 54 -1.80 0.00 3.30
C GLU A 54 -1.79 0.28 1.79
N MET A 55 -0.65 0.10 1.12
CA MET A 55 -0.47 0.42 -0.30
C MET A 55 0.27 -0.69 -1.07
N PHE A 56 0.05 -0.75 -2.38
CA PHE A 56 0.82 -1.56 -3.32
C PHE A 56 1.40 -0.68 -4.44
N CYS A 57 2.61 -1.00 -4.87
CA CYS A 57 3.23 -0.52 -6.09
C CYS A 57 3.50 -1.73 -7.00
N VAL A 58 2.94 -1.68 -8.21
CA VAL A 58 3.10 -2.71 -9.23
C VAL A 58 4.12 -2.24 -10.23
N LEU A 59 5.17 -3.04 -10.43
CA LEU A 59 6.21 -2.76 -11.39
C LEU A 59 6.04 -3.62 -12.66
N SER A 60 6.38 -3.04 -13.80
CA SER A 60 6.48 -3.73 -15.09
C SER A 60 7.70 -4.65 -15.12
N GLU A 61 7.87 -5.37 -16.22
CA GLU A 61 8.89 -6.43 -16.34
C GLU A 61 10.30 -6.00 -15.90
N SER A 62 10.78 -6.65 -14.85
CA SER A 62 12.18 -6.66 -14.42
C SER A 62 12.80 -8.05 -14.65
N SER A 63 14.13 -8.09 -14.81
CA SER A 63 14.87 -9.34 -15.01
C SER A 63 14.73 -10.33 -13.85
N GLU A 64 14.50 -9.83 -12.63
CA GLU A 64 14.30 -10.63 -11.43
C GLU A 64 12.85 -10.49 -10.91
N PRO A 65 12.26 -11.54 -10.31
CA PRO A 65 10.98 -11.42 -9.64
C PRO A 65 11.08 -10.42 -8.48
N VAL A 66 10.13 -9.49 -8.42
CA VAL A 66 10.02 -8.49 -7.36
C VAL A 66 8.81 -8.83 -6.50
N ASP A 67 9.07 -9.07 -5.22
CA ASP A 67 8.04 -9.28 -4.19
C ASP A 67 8.64 -8.98 -2.81
N PHE A 68 8.39 -7.79 -2.28
CA PHE A 68 8.82 -7.38 -0.94
C PHE A 68 7.95 -6.23 -0.42
N SER A 69 8.08 -5.88 0.86
CA SER A 69 7.36 -4.74 1.45
C SER A 69 8.29 -3.79 2.20
N TYR A 70 7.94 -2.50 2.19
CA TYR A 70 8.42 -1.53 3.15
C TYR A 70 7.37 -1.35 4.24
N GLU A 71 7.73 -1.63 5.49
CA GLU A 71 6.85 -1.46 6.63
C GLU A 71 7.56 -0.62 7.70
N TRP A 72 6.93 0.49 8.12
CA TRP A 72 7.53 1.40 9.10
C TRP A 72 6.49 2.15 9.92
N SER A 73 6.95 2.68 11.05
CA SER A 73 6.22 3.65 11.87
C SER A 73 6.89 5.02 11.76
N ALA A 74 6.10 6.07 11.57
CA ALA A 74 6.58 7.44 11.38
C ALA A 74 6.31 8.34 12.59
N GLY A 75 6.11 7.76 13.78
CA GLY A 75 5.65 8.46 14.98
C GLY A 75 4.14 8.33 15.15
N PRO A 76 3.31 9.27 14.66
CA PRO A 76 1.86 9.23 14.80
C PRO A 76 1.13 8.13 14.00
N TRP A 77 1.77 7.52 12.99
CA TRP A 77 1.13 6.54 12.11
C TRP A 77 2.09 5.43 11.65
N LYS A 78 1.51 4.38 11.07
CA LYS A 78 2.18 3.26 10.42
C LYS A 78 1.78 3.20 8.95
N ALA A 79 2.71 2.81 8.09
CA ALA A 79 2.42 2.43 6.71
C ALA A 79 3.08 1.11 6.33
N GLU A 80 2.44 0.40 5.41
CA GLU A 80 2.95 -0.74 4.69
C GLU A 80 2.79 -0.48 3.19
N VAL A 81 3.86 -0.70 2.43
CA VAL A 81 3.89 -0.57 0.97
C VAL A 81 4.46 -1.85 0.38
N GLY A 82 3.59 -2.68 -0.20
CA GLY A 82 4.00 -3.84 -0.99
C GLY A 82 4.52 -3.43 -2.35
N ILE A 83 5.68 -3.94 -2.75
CA ILE A 83 6.27 -3.78 -4.07
C ILE A 83 6.26 -5.16 -4.74
N CYS A 84 5.54 -5.27 -5.86
CA CYS A 84 5.45 -6.53 -6.58
C CYS A 84 5.51 -6.32 -8.09
N ARG A 85 5.95 -7.36 -8.81
CA ARG A 85 5.83 -7.41 -10.26
C ARG A 85 4.41 -7.82 -10.66
N GLU A 86 3.95 -7.35 -11.81
CA GLU A 86 2.59 -7.61 -12.30
C GLU A 86 2.23 -9.11 -12.34
N ASP A 87 3.13 -9.96 -12.84
CA ASP A 87 2.90 -11.40 -12.94
C ASP A 87 2.79 -12.08 -11.56
N VAL A 88 3.59 -11.63 -10.58
CA VAL A 88 3.54 -12.11 -9.19
C VAL A 88 2.20 -11.71 -8.58
N LEU A 89 1.76 -10.47 -8.77
CA LEU A 89 0.47 -9.99 -8.28
C LEU A 89 -0.69 -10.83 -8.84
N LEU A 90 -0.72 -11.03 -10.16
CA LEU A 90 -1.77 -11.79 -10.84
C LEU A 90 -1.76 -13.26 -10.40
N LYS A 91 -0.58 -13.86 -10.28
CA LYS A 91 -0.44 -15.23 -9.78
C LYS A 91 -0.96 -15.37 -8.35
N THR A 92 -0.54 -14.50 -7.44
CA THR A 92 -0.99 -14.50 -6.04
C THR A 92 -2.49 -14.29 -5.94
N ALA A 93 -3.04 -13.32 -6.68
CA ALA A 93 -4.49 -13.06 -6.71
C ALA A 93 -5.32 -14.23 -7.26
N SER A 94 -4.73 -15.06 -8.14
CA SER A 94 -5.38 -16.26 -8.68
C SER A 94 -5.25 -17.51 -7.79
N THR A 95 -4.47 -17.44 -6.72
CA THR A 95 -4.20 -18.57 -5.83
C THR A 95 -5.18 -18.57 -4.64
N VAL A 96 -5.84 -19.70 -4.39
CA VAL A 96 -6.79 -19.86 -3.29
C VAL A 96 -6.23 -20.80 -2.23
N GLU A 97 -5.90 -20.22 -1.07
CA GLU A 97 -5.42 -20.93 0.12
C GLU A 97 -6.42 -20.79 1.28
N GLY A 98 -6.22 -21.55 2.36
CA GLY A 98 -7.13 -21.51 3.53
C GLY A 98 -7.25 -20.11 4.16
N SER A 99 -6.24 -19.25 4.03
CA SER A 99 -6.22 -17.86 4.50
C SER A 99 -6.79 -16.84 3.51
N CYS A 100 -7.11 -17.24 2.28
CA CYS A 100 -7.66 -16.39 1.23
C CYS A 100 -8.86 -15.51 1.69
N PRO A 101 -9.81 -15.99 2.53
CA PRO A 101 -10.90 -15.14 3.03
C PRO A 101 -10.44 -13.91 3.83
N ILE A 102 -9.21 -13.91 4.34
CA ILE A 102 -8.62 -12.83 5.13
C ILE A 102 -7.66 -11.98 4.28
N THR A 103 -6.90 -12.61 3.37
CA THR A 103 -5.83 -11.95 2.59
C THR A 103 -6.31 -11.34 1.27
N SER A 104 -7.35 -11.88 0.63
CA SER A 104 -7.77 -11.47 -0.72
C SER A 104 -8.87 -10.39 -0.75
N LYS A 105 -9.02 -9.59 0.30
CA LYS A 105 -10.10 -8.57 0.40
C LYS A 105 -9.77 -7.29 -0.40
N GLY A 106 -10.09 -7.31 -1.70
CA GLY A 106 -9.80 -6.24 -2.64
C GLY A 106 -10.58 -4.93 -2.50
N ARG A 107 -9.91 -3.82 -2.86
CA ARG A 107 -10.28 -2.74 -3.82
C ARG A 107 -9.11 -1.76 -3.84
N PHE A 108 -8.54 -1.46 -5.02
CA PHE A 108 -7.43 -0.51 -5.17
C PHE A 108 -7.94 0.79 -5.84
N PRO A 109 -8.03 1.93 -5.14
CA PRO A 109 -8.03 3.24 -5.79
C PRO A 109 -6.64 3.41 -6.39
N VAL A 110 -6.54 3.42 -7.71
CA VAL A 110 -5.27 3.63 -8.41
C VAL A 110 -4.98 5.13 -8.41
N PHE A 111 -3.79 5.50 -7.95
CA PHE A 111 -3.26 6.86 -8.06
C PHE A 111 -2.41 6.92 -9.32
N ASN A 112 -2.78 7.79 -10.26
CA ASN A 112 -1.97 8.16 -11.42
C ASN A 112 -1.15 9.40 -11.10
#